data_AF-A0A7L5ZFJ2-F1
#
_entry.id   AF-A0A7L5ZFJ2-F1
#
_cell.length_a   1.000
_cell.length_b   1.000
_cell.length_c   1.000
_cell.angle_alpha   90.00
_cell.angle_beta   90.00
_cell.angle_gamma   90.00
#
_symmetry.space_group_name_H-M   'P 1'
#
loop_
_entity.id
_entity.type
_entity.pdbx_description
1 polymer ?
#
loop_
_entity_poly.entity_id
_entity_poly.type
_entity_poly.pdbx_seq_one_letter_code
_entity_poly.pdbx_strand_id
1 'polypeptide(L)'
;MVRWIEIGARPSLHALASDQLRQVSSSVLPRAAELAGHFPLRSGPNCFGAVMAAAGEPVENEWVQLDEFQGWLDRHARPTSQWDNSTAGLVLVWREHGQLAHAAVTIGGGWVMQKQSQAWCSPVAVCPATEVIKSWRLPAVRLSRYDLI
;
A
#
# COMPACT_ATOMS: atom_id res chain seq x y z
N MET A 1 -1.16 -17.16 32.95
CA MET A 1 -1.32 -17.97 31.73
C MET A 1 -1.80 -17.05 30.63
N VAL A 2 -0.93 -16.68 29.69
CA VAL A 2 -1.28 -15.76 28.59
C VAL A 2 -1.91 -16.58 27.46
N ARG A 3 -3.16 -16.30 27.12
CA ARG A 3 -3.86 -16.91 25.98
C ARG A 3 -3.50 -16.08 24.75
N TRP A 4 -2.69 -16.64 23.86
CA TRP A 4 -2.42 -16.05 22.55
C TRP A 4 -3.73 -15.96 21.77
N ILE A 5 -4.13 -14.74 21.39
CA ILE A 5 -5.21 -14.51 20.43
C ILE A 5 -4.52 -14.36 19.07
N GLU A 6 -4.65 -15.38 18.23
CA GLU A 6 -4.10 -15.44 16.86
C GLU A 6 -4.97 -14.64 15.85
N ILE A 7 -5.64 -13.58 16.32
CA ILE A 7 -6.43 -12.69 15.48
C ILE A 7 -5.62 -11.40 15.37
N GLY A 8 -4.75 -11.28 14.38
CA GLY A 8 -4.01 -10.02 14.24
C GLY A 8 -3.23 -9.80 12.96
N ALA A 9 -2.44 -10.77 12.52
CA ALA A 9 -1.57 -10.59 11.35
C ALA A 9 -1.97 -11.57 10.24
N ARG A 10 -2.61 -11.05 9.19
CA ARG A 10 -2.80 -11.85 7.97
C ARG A 10 -1.49 -11.89 7.21
N PRO A 11 -1.02 -13.07 6.79
CA PRO A 11 0.20 -13.17 6.00
C PRO A 11 0.03 -12.42 4.68
N SER A 12 1.13 -11.89 4.16
CA SER A 12 1.15 -11.38 2.80
C SER A 12 0.83 -12.51 1.82
N LEU A 13 -0.04 -12.24 0.86
CA LEU A 13 -0.45 -13.17 -0.19
C LEU A 13 0.32 -12.95 -1.51
N HIS A 14 1.55 -12.46 -1.43
CA HIS A 14 2.34 -12.10 -2.61
C HIS A 14 2.65 -13.30 -3.51
N ALA A 15 2.82 -14.50 -2.93
CA ALA A 15 2.99 -15.74 -3.68
C ALA A 15 1.78 -16.04 -4.59
N LEU A 16 0.55 -15.77 -4.13
CA LEU A 16 -0.67 -15.96 -4.91
C LEU A 16 -0.86 -14.88 -5.99
N ALA A 17 -0.31 -13.69 -5.78
CA ALA A 17 -0.36 -12.57 -6.70
C ALA A 17 0.89 -12.43 -7.59
N SER A 18 1.71 -13.49 -7.71
CA SER A 18 3.01 -13.45 -8.38
C SER A 18 2.92 -12.98 -9.84
N ASP A 19 1.87 -13.39 -10.57
CA ASP A 19 1.66 -12.97 -11.96
C ASP A 19 1.37 -11.48 -12.07
N GLN A 20 0.48 -10.97 -11.20
CA GLN A 20 0.15 -9.54 -11.13
C GLN A 20 1.36 -8.71 -10.72
N LEU A 21 2.15 -9.17 -9.75
CA LEU A 21 3.39 -8.53 -9.34
C LEU A 21 4.39 -8.43 -10.49
N ARG A 22 4.60 -9.51 -11.25
CA ARG A 22 5.48 -9.49 -12.43
C ARG A 22 4.99 -8.53 -13.49
N GLN A 23 3.69 -8.57 -13.80
CA GLN A 23 3.08 -7.72 -14.81
C GLN A 23 3.20 -6.23 -14.44
N VAL A 24 2.82 -5.85 -13.21
CA VAL A 24 2.87 -4.44 -12.79
C VAL A 24 4.31 -3.94 -12.62
N SER A 25 5.24 -4.81 -12.23
CA SER A 25 6.67 -4.46 -12.12
C SER A 25 7.33 -4.23 -13.48
N SER A 26 6.72 -4.69 -14.56
CA SER A 26 7.17 -4.39 -15.92
C SER A 26 6.54 -3.09 -16.47
N SER A 27 5.84 -2.32 -15.63
CA SER A 27 5.10 -1.11 -16.03
C SER A 27 5.15 -0.03 -14.94
N VAL A 28 4.03 0.25 -14.27
CA VAL A 28 3.81 1.43 -13.42
C VAL A 28 4.35 1.28 -11.99
N LEU A 29 4.68 0.07 -11.53
CA LEU A 29 5.25 -0.17 -10.19
C LEU A 29 6.53 -1.00 -10.27
N PRO A 30 7.63 -0.43 -10.79
CA PRO A 30 8.83 -1.17 -11.16
C PRO A 30 9.46 -2.00 -10.03
N ARG A 31 9.23 -1.64 -8.76
CA ARG A 31 9.77 -2.35 -7.59
C ARG A 31 8.76 -3.23 -6.86
N ALA A 32 7.53 -3.39 -7.36
CA ALA A 32 6.49 -4.13 -6.65
C ALA A 32 6.87 -5.58 -6.35
N ALA A 33 7.42 -6.32 -7.33
CA ALA A 33 7.83 -7.71 -7.16
C ALA A 33 9.03 -7.87 -6.20
N GLU A 34 9.94 -6.90 -6.18
CA GLU A 34 11.10 -6.87 -5.25
C GLU A 34 10.63 -6.68 -3.80
N LEU A 35 9.68 -5.76 -3.59
CA LEU A 35 9.24 -5.35 -2.25
C LEU A 35 8.18 -6.29 -1.65
N ALA A 36 7.38 -6.97 -2.47
CA ALA A 36 6.29 -7.79 -1.98
C ALA A 36 6.77 -8.93 -1.07
N GLY A 37 6.29 -8.95 0.17
CA GLY A 37 6.73 -9.91 1.20
C GLY A 37 8.03 -9.54 1.91
N HIS A 38 8.69 -8.44 1.53
CA HIS A 38 9.92 -7.98 2.14
C HIS A 38 9.68 -7.41 3.54
N PHE A 39 10.53 -7.79 4.50
CA PHE A 39 10.55 -7.24 5.86
C PHE A 39 11.63 -6.16 5.94
N PRO A 40 11.30 -4.94 6.39
CA PRO A 40 12.30 -3.89 6.49
C PRO A 40 13.33 -4.19 7.59
N LEU A 41 14.52 -3.61 7.45
CA LEU A 41 15.65 -3.84 8.37
C LEU A 41 15.43 -3.29 9.78
N ARG A 42 14.54 -2.29 9.91
CA ARG A 42 14.21 -1.60 11.16
C ARG A 42 12.75 -1.15 11.15
N SER A 43 12.22 -0.81 12.33
CA SER A 43 10.92 -0.14 12.43
C SER A 43 11.01 1.30 11.89
N GLY A 44 9.88 1.83 11.42
CA GLY A 44 9.79 3.14 10.77
C GLY A 44 9.07 3.08 9.42
N PRO A 45 9.45 2.17 8.50
CA PRO A 45 8.81 2.03 7.20
C PRO A 45 7.30 1.86 7.32
N ASN A 46 6.59 2.73 6.60
CA ASN A 46 5.15 2.91 6.73
C ASN A 46 4.44 2.73 5.38
N CYS A 47 3.12 2.86 5.39
CA CYS A 47 2.28 2.65 4.21
C CYS A 47 2.61 3.62 3.06
N PHE A 48 3.00 4.85 3.36
CA PHE A 48 3.40 5.87 2.38
C PHE A 48 4.69 5.48 1.67
N GLY A 49 5.72 5.11 2.45
CA GLY A 49 7.00 4.64 1.92
C GLY A 49 6.84 3.40 1.05
N ALA A 50 5.95 2.46 1.42
CA ALA A 50 5.69 1.28 0.60
C ALA A 50 5.07 1.60 -0.77
N VAL A 51 4.16 2.57 -0.84
CA VAL A 51 3.56 3.02 -2.12
C VAL A 51 4.60 3.72 -2.99
N MET A 52 5.34 4.67 -2.41
CA MET A 52 6.39 5.40 -3.12
C MET A 52 7.49 4.47 -3.62
N ALA A 53 7.94 3.54 -2.76
CA ALA A 53 8.96 2.58 -3.12
C ALA A 53 8.50 1.63 -4.24
N ALA A 54 7.25 1.17 -4.21
CA ALA A 54 6.66 0.40 -5.31
C ALA A 54 6.79 1.10 -6.66
N ALA A 55 6.56 2.41 -6.67
CA ALA A 55 6.63 3.27 -7.83
C ALA A 55 8.07 3.66 -8.23
N GLY A 56 9.09 3.22 -7.49
CA GLY A 56 10.49 3.39 -7.83
C GLY A 56 11.27 4.36 -6.93
N GLU A 57 10.65 5.00 -5.95
CA GLU A 57 11.36 5.88 -5.02
C GLU A 57 12.26 5.08 -4.04
N PRO A 58 13.44 5.57 -3.67
CA PRO A 58 14.37 4.87 -2.79
C PRO A 58 14.05 5.12 -1.29
N VAL A 59 12.81 4.85 -0.86
CA VAL A 59 12.30 5.18 0.49
C VAL A 59 11.75 3.98 1.27
N GLU A 60 12.07 2.76 0.85
CA GLU A 60 11.54 1.51 1.43
C GLU A 60 11.88 1.32 2.93
N ASN A 61 12.95 1.96 3.41
CA ASN A 61 13.44 1.87 4.79
C ASN A 61 13.18 3.14 5.61
N GLU A 62 12.41 4.09 5.05
CA GLU A 62 12.17 5.40 5.64
C GLU A 62 10.77 5.55 6.25
N TRP A 63 10.69 6.34 7.31
CA TRP A 63 9.42 6.86 7.79
C TRP A 63 9.07 8.10 6.98
N VAL A 64 8.42 7.89 5.83
CA VAL A 64 7.92 8.97 4.97
C VAL A 64 6.88 9.80 5.72
N GLN A 65 7.06 11.12 5.73
CA GLN A 65 6.18 12.06 6.42
C GLN A 65 4.95 12.43 5.57
N LEU A 66 3.92 13.00 6.20
CA LEU A 66 2.65 13.34 5.53
C LEU A 66 2.85 14.32 4.36
N ASP A 67 3.61 15.39 4.59
CA ASP A 67 3.86 16.42 3.58
C ASP A 67 4.72 15.90 2.42
N GLU A 68 5.64 14.99 2.72
CA GLU A 68 6.46 14.30 1.72
C GLU A 68 5.61 13.41 0.82
N PHE A 69 4.74 12.58 1.41
CA PHE A 69 3.82 11.73 0.64
C PHE A 69 2.83 12.57 -0.18
N GLN A 70 2.31 13.66 0.41
CA GLN A 70 1.41 14.58 -0.29
C GLN A 70 2.09 15.20 -1.51
N GLY A 71 3.30 15.75 -1.33
CA GLY A 71 4.07 16.37 -2.41
C GLY A 71 4.52 15.36 -3.48
N TRP A 72 4.71 14.09 -3.12
CA TRP A 72 4.90 13.02 -4.10
C TRP A 72 3.60 12.72 -4.87
N LEU A 73 2.48 12.58 -4.17
CA LEU A 73 1.18 12.29 -4.78
C LEU A 73 0.78 13.37 -5.80
N ASP A 74 1.01 14.64 -5.48
CA ASP A 74 0.68 15.77 -6.37
C ASP A 74 1.56 15.82 -7.63
N ARG A 75 2.77 15.25 -7.59
CA ARG A 75 3.70 15.21 -8.72
C ARG A 75 3.54 13.97 -9.60
N HIS A 76 3.21 12.83 -9.00
CA HIS A 76 3.27 11.52 -9.64
C HIS A 76 1.91 10.87 -9.87
N ALA A 77 0.82 11.48 -9.40
CA ALA A 77 -0.51 10.93 -9.53
C ALA A 77 -1.57 12.00 -9.82
N ARG A 78 -2.70 11.59 -10.41
CA ARG A 78 -3.87 12.44 -10.65
C ARG A 78 -5.11 11.85 -10.01
N PRO A 79 -5.97 12.65 -9.36
CA PRO A 79 -7.25 12.18 -8.88
C PRO A 79 -8.05 11.50 -10.00
N THR A 80 -8.67 10.36 -9.70
CA THR A 80 -9.44 9.60 -10.68
C THR A 80 -10.81 9.20 -10.14
N SER A 81 -11.79 9.11 -11.03
CA SER A 81 -13.11 8.55 -10.75
C SER A 81 -13.16 7.03 -10.93
N GLN A 82 -12.04 6.40 -11.32
CA GLN A 82 -11.97 4.95 -11.48
C GLN A 82 -12.22 4.25 -10.15
N TRP A 83 -13.21 3.36 -10.13
CA TRP A 83 -13.63 2.62 -8.95
C TRP A 83 -13.23 1.14 -8.99
N ASP A 84 -12.78 0.68 -10.16
CA ASP A 84 -12.33 -0.69 -10.36
C ASP A 84 -10.92 -0.88 -9.79
N ASN A 85 -10.86 -1.53 -8.63
CA ASN A 85 -9.59 -1.86 -7.97
C ASN A 85 -8.91 -3.09 -8.59
N SER A 86 -9.44 -3.63 -9.69
CA SER A 86 -8.78 -4.68 -10.49
C SER A 86 -7.70 -4.13 -11.43
N THR A 87 -7.73 -2.82 -11.71
CA THR A 87 -6.70 -2.15 -12.50
C THR A 87 -5.46 -1.90 -11.65
N ALA A 88 -4.27 -2.09 -12.22
CA ALA A 88 -2.99 -1.85 -11.54
C ALA A 88 -2.61 -0.36 -11.57
N GLY A 89 -1.87 0.11 -10.57
CA GLY A 89 -1.35 1.48 -10.51
C GLY A 89 -2.29 2.52 -9.90
N LEU A 90 -3.41 2.10 -9.31
CA LEU A 90 -4.27 3.00 -8.53
C LEU A 90 -3.70 3.18 -7.13
N VAL A 91 -3.36 4.41 -6.77
CA VAL A 91 -3.04 4.77 -5.39
C VAL A 91 -4.34 5.01 -4.63
N LEU A 92 -4.59 4.18 -3.63
CA LEU A 92 -5.70 4.30 -2.70
C LEU A 92 -5.22 5.12 -1.51
N VAL A 93 -5.89 6.24 -1.23
CA VAL A 93 -5.53 7.15 -0.14
C VAL A 93 -6.70 7.31 0.80
N TRP A 94 -6.50 7.00 2.07
CA TRP A 94 -7.49 7.25 3.11
C TRP A 94 -7.12 8.51 3.87
N ARG A 95 -8.12 9.37 4.04
CA ARG A 95 -8.02 10.57 4.88
C ARG A 95 -8.99 10.52 6.03
N GLU A 96 -8.50 10.68 7.23
CA GLU A 96 -9.28 10.82 8.45
C GLU A 96 -9.33 12.30 8.82
N HIS A 97 -10.53 12.87 8.98
CA HIS A 97 -10.69 14.31 9.25
C HIS A 97 -9.93 15.22 8.26
N GLY A 98 -9.76 14.77 7.01
CA GLY A 98 -9.04 15.48 5.95
C GLY A 98 -7.52 15.26 5.93
N GLN A 99 -6.94 14.66 6.97
CA GLN A 99 -5.52 14.36 7.06
C GLN A 99 -5.20 12.96 6.51
N LEU A 100 -4.03 12.82 5.89
CA LEU A 100 -3.55 11.52 5.39
C LEU A 100 -3.42 10.51 6.54
N ALA A 101 -4.10 9.38 6.42
CA ALA A 101 -4.12 8.33 7.45
C ALA A 101 -3.52 7.02 6.94
N HIS A 102 -3.74 6.68 5.67
CA HIS A 102 -3.23 5.44 5.08
C HIS A 102 -3.11 5.52 3.56
N ALA A 103 -2.24 4.70 3.00
CA ALA A 103 -2.12 4.52 1.56
C ALA A 103 -1.84 3.06 1.18
N ALA A 104 -2.33 2.67 0.02
CA ALA A 104 -2.04 1.40 -0.63
C ALA A 104 -1.99 1.61 -2.15
N VAL A 105 -1.40 0.69 -2.89
CA VAL A 105 -1.40 0.76 -4.36
C VAL A 105 -1.89 -0.55 -4.97
N THR A 106 -2.75 -0.49 -5.98
CA THR A 106 -3.23 -1.69 -6.66
C THR A 106 -2.14 -2.28 -7.56
N ILE A 107 -2.01 -3.60 -7.55
CA ILE A 107 -1.07 -4.33 -8.41
C ILE A 107 -1.77 -5.07 -9.56
N GLY A 108 -3.10 -4.91 -9.66
CA GLY A 108 -3.94 -5.60 -10.64
C GLY A 108 -4.67 -6.81 -10.05
N GLY A 109 -5.71 -7.30 -10.74
CA GLY A 109 -6.43 -8.53 -10.37
C GLY A 109 -7.15 -8.47 -9.01
N GLY A 110 -7.41 -7.26 -8.50
CA GLY A 110 -8.07 -7.04 -7.20
C GLY A 110 -7.12 -7.09 -6.01
N TRP A 111 -5.81 -7.10 -6.24
CA TRP A 111 -4.78 -7.07 -5.20
C TRP A 111 -4.25 -5.66 -4.95
N VAL A 112 -3.85 -5.40 -3.71
CA VAL A 112 -3.15 -4.18 -3.30
C VAL A 112 -1.89 -4.53 -2.54
N MET A 113 -0.91 -3.63 -2.63
CA MET A 113 0.31 -3.64 -1.83
C MET A 113 0.30 -2.47 -0.84
N GLN A 114 0.68 -2.75 0.41
CA GLN A 114 0.77 -1.77 1.49
C GLN A 114 1.69 -2.24 2.61
N LYS A 115 2.08 -1.31 3.48
CA LYS A 115 2.73 -1.65 4.76
C LYS A 115 1.72 -1.45 5.90
N GLN A 116 1.33 -2.56 6.51
CA GLN A 116 0.22 -2.59 7.48
C GLN A 116 0.55 -1.96 8.84
N SER A 117 1.83 -1.94 9.22
CA SER A 117 2.33 -1.45 10.49
C SER A 117 3.72 -0.87 10.29
N GLN A 118 4.15 0.06 11.15
CA GLN A 118 5.52 0.59 11.13
C GLN A 118 6.56 -0.36 11.72
N ALA A 119 6.14 -1.51 12.26
CA ALA A 119 7.02 -2.50 12.83
C ALA A 119 7.88 -3.22 11.78
N TRP A 120 9.11 -3.56 12.14
CA TRP A 120 10.02 -4.35 11.29
C TRP A 120 9.52 -5.76 11.03
N CYS A 121 8.79 -6.36 11.99
CA CYS A 121 8.24 -7.70 11.89
C CYS A 121 6.94 -7.77 11.06
N SER A 122 6.58 -6.70 10.35
CA SER A 122 5.49 -6.69 9.37
C SER A 122 6.07 -6.45 7.99
N PRO A 123 5.74 -7.27 6.98
CA PRO A 123 6.28 -7.08 5.64
C PRO A 123 5.56 -5.96 4.89
N VAL A 124 6.08 -5.58 3.73
CA VAL A 124 5.27 -4.96 2.66
C VAL A 124 4.32 -6.04 2.14
N ALA A 125 3.06 -5.95 2.55
CA ALA A 125 2.07 -6.98 2.36
C ALA A 125 1.26 -6.77 1.07
N VAL A 126 1.05 -7.87 0.36
CA VAL A 126 0.04 -7.99 -0.69
C VAL A 126 -1.21 -8.65 -0.13
N CYS A 127 -2.38 -8.06 -0.36
CA CYS A 127 -3.66 -8.56 0.13
C CYS A 127 -4.81 -8.11 -0.79
N PRO A 128 -6.03 -8.67 -0.66
CA PRO A 128 -7.15 -8.28 -1.51
C PRO A 128 -7.55 -6.82 -1.25
N ALA A 129 -7.74 -6.04 -2.31
CA ALA A 129 -8.16 -4.63 -2.24
C ALA A 129 -9.45 -4.46 -1.43
N THR A 130 -10.38 -5.40 -1.59
CA THR A 130 -11.68 -5.39 -0.91
C THR A 130 -11.55 -5.52 0.60
N GLU A 131 -10.55 -6.25 1.10
CA GLU A 131 -10.31 -6.39 2.54
C GLU A 131 -9.79 -5.10 3.15
N VAL A 132 -8.78 -4.48 2.51
CA VAL A 132 -8.20 -3.21 2.97
C VAL A 132 -9.24 -2.09 2.92
N ILE A 133 -10.01 -2.00 1.83
CA ILE A 133 -11.07 -1.00 1.71
C ILE A 133 -12.13 -1.18 2.80
N LYS A 134 -12.50 -2.42 3.13
CA LYS A 134 -13.49 -2.70 4.19
C LYS A 134 -12.93 -2.40 5.58
N SER A 135 -11.66 -2.72 5.87
CA SER A 135 -11.06 -2.47 7.18
C SER A 135 -10.97 -0.98 7.54
N TRP A 136 -10.90 -0.11 6.52
CA TRP A 136 -10.86 1.34 6.67
C TRP A 136 -12.23 2.02 6.55
N ARG A 137 -13.34 1.27 6.59
CA ARG A 137 -14.70 1.85 6.67
C ARG A 137 -15.01 2.34 8.09
N LEU A 138 -14.29 3.38 8.50
CA LEU A 138 -14.43 4.02 9.79
C LEU A 138 -15.17 5.36 9.66
N PRO A 139 -15.85 5.85 10.71
CA PRO A 139 -16.42 7.19 10.72
C PRO A 139 -15.36 8.25 10.39
N ALA A 140 -15.74 9.30 9.66
CA ALA A 140 -14.87 10.41 9.25
C ALA A 140 -13.64 10.04 8.38
N VAL A 141 -13.52 8.77 7.95
CA VAL A 141 -12.52 8.34 6.97
C VAL A 141 -13.11 8.39 5.55
N ARG A 142 -12.37 9.00 4.62
CA ARG A 142 -12.71 9.05 3.20
C ARG A 142 -11.62 8.39 2.37
N LEU A 143 -12.02 7.54 1.43
CA LEU A 143 -11.14 6.95 0.42
C LEU A 143 -11.17 7.80 -0.85
N SER A 144 -10.00 8.22 -1.30
CA SER A 144 -9.74 8.84 -2.60
C SER A 144 -8.83 7.94 -3.44
N ARG A 145 -8.92 8.07 -4.76
CA ARG A 145 -8.13 7.26 -5.71
C ARG A 145 -7.37 8.17 -6.65
N TYR A 146 -6.18 7.74 -7.00
CA TYR A 146 -5.30 8.46 -7.92
C TYR A 146 -4.69 7.49 -8.92
N ASP A 147 -4.66 7.87 -10.20
CA ASP A 147 -3.91 7.19 -11.25
C ASP A 147 -2.47 7.67 -11.22
N LEU A 148 -1.50 6.75 -11.24
CA LEU A 148 -0.09 7.10 -11.46
C LEU A 148 0.12 7.60 -12.90
N ILE A 149 1.01 8.59 -13.07
CA ILE A 149 1.33 9.26 -14.35
C ILE A 149 2.69 8.79 -14.87
#